data_AF-A0A355UQ46-F1
#
_entry.id   AF-A0A355UQ46-F1
#
_cell.length_a   1.000
_cell.length_b   1.000
_cell.length_c   1.000
_cell.angle_alpha   90.00
_cell.angle_beta   90.00
_cell.angle_gamma   90.00
#
_symmetry.space_group_name_H-M   'P 1'
#
loop_
_entity.id
_entity.type
_entity.pdbx_description
1 polymer ?
#
loop_
_entity_poly.entity_id
_entity_poly.type
_entity_poly.pdbx_seq_one_letter_code
_entity_poly.pdbx_strand_id
1 'polypeptide(L)'
;MIEQAIFFAHKHLSSCDNVGESDDWRDLSYLVDYLAYTMERSLSGHPCRKGCDSCCRLIFPVTSLEWKSISAFLDRSGKGEAFRKLAKESYSSRTELLEEYAALWTGGDERRVPDPLSCPFLEEGACGIYPVRPLVCRGYGFFAVWIEGEKSLLMCPSAGEALKKKISKEQEVPLPMWDLYRRRLSELNSGKKVAPLPLWLLY
;
A
#
# COMPACT_ATOMS: atom_id res chain seq x y z
N MET A 1 -20.54 -4.15 11.94
CA MET A 1 -19.63 -3.00 11.77
C MET A 1 -18.77 -3.14 10.52
N ILE A 2 -17.96 -4.21 10.39
CA ILE A 2 -17.11 -4.42 9.20
C ILE A 2 -17.93 -4.43 7.89
N GLU A 3 -19.00 -5.21 7.82
CA GLU A 3 -19.82 -5.31 6.59
C GLU A 3 -20.40 -3.95 6.15
N GLN A 4 -20.87 -3.15 7.10
CA GLN A 4 -21.38 -1.81 6.81
C GLN A 4 -20.29 -0.88 6.30
N ALA A 5 -19.07 -0.98 6.84
CA ALA A 5 -17.93 -0.20 6.37
C ALA A 5 -17.50 -0.63 4.95
N ILE A 6 -17.44 -1.93 4.69
CA ILE A 6 -17.17 -2.48 3.35
C ILE A 6 -18.25 -2.03 2.36
N PHE A 7 -19.52 -2.15 2.74
CA PHE A 7 -20.64 -1.70 1.90
C PHE A 7 -20.56 -0.20 1.60
N PHE A 8 -20.30 0.62 2.61
CA PHE A 8 -20.11 2.06 2.43
C PHE A 8 -18.97 2.37 1.47
N ALA A 9 -17.80 1.78 1.67
CA ALA A 9 -16.63 2.05 0.82
C ALA A 9 -16.86 1.56 -0.62
N HIS A 10 -17.40 0.35 -0.81
CA HIS A 10 -17.70 -0.18 -2.14
C HIS A 10 -18.76 0.65 -2.87
N LYS A 11 -19.77 1.16 -2.16
CA LYS A 11 -20.80 2.04 -2.74
C LYS A 11 -20.21 3.33 -3.32
N HIS A 12 -19.19 3.90 -2.66
CA HIS A 12 -18.60 5.19 -3.05
C HIS A 12 -17.36 5.05 -3.93
N LEU A 13 -16.82 3.83 -4.09
CA LEU A 13 -15.56 3.58 -4.80
C LEU A 13 -15.55 4.13 -6.23
N SER A 14 -16.65 3.97 -6.97
CA SER A 14 -16.77 4.49 -8.35
C SER A 14 -16.85 6.01 -8.42
N SER A 15 -17.23 6.65 -7.31
CA SER A 15 -17.33 8.11 -7.20
C SER A 15 -16.03 8.77 -6.71
N CYS A 16 -15.01 8.00 -6.31
CA CYS A 16 -13.73 8.59 -5.95
C CYS A 16 -13.09 9.26 -7.16
N ASP A 17 -12.73 10.53 -7.08
CA ASP A 17 -12.15 11.32 -8.18
C ASP A 17 -10.71 11.78 -7.93
N ASN A 18 -10.18 11.50 -6.73
CA ASN A 18 -8.83 11.89 -6.32
C ASN A 18 -8.16 10.83 -5.42
N VAL A 19 -6.87 11.04 -5.13
CA VAL A 19 -6.05 10.15 -4.30
C VAL A 19 -5.15 10.97 -3.38
N GLY A 20 -5.46 10.99 -2.09
CA GLY A 20 -4.71 11.70 -1.06
C GLY A 20 -4.83 13.23 -1.15
N GLU A 21 -5.92 13.75 -1.72
CA GLU A 21 -6.18 15.18 -1.86
C GLU A 21 -7.32 15.67 -0.96
N SER A 22 -8.36 14.85 -0.72
CA SER A 22 -9.49 15.20 0.16
C SER A 22 -9.63 14.25 1.35
N ASP A 23 -10.04 14.77 2.50
CA ASP A 23 -10.34 13.94 3.68
C ASP A 23 -11.83 13.53 3.69
N ASP A 24 -12.32 13.04 2.56
CA ASP A 24 -13.71 12.65 2.36
C ASP A 24 -13.86 11.40 1.47
N TRP A 25 -15.09 10.91 1.32
CA TRP A 25 -15.39 9.67 0.59
C TRP A 25 -15.09 9.72 -0.92
N ARG A 26 -14.78 10.90 -1.48
CA ARG A 26 -14.34 11.03 -2.88
C ARG A 26 -12.83 10.80 -3.02
N ASP A 27 -12.09 10.72 -1.93
CA ASP A 27 -10.69 10.32 -1.92
C ASP A 27 -10.58 8.80 -1.73
N LEU A 28 -9.86 8.17 -2.65
CA LEU A 28 -9.59 6.74 -2.58
C LEU A 28 -8.75 6.36 -1.35
N SER A 29 -7.80 7.20 -0.94
CA SER A 29 -6.99 7.01 0.27
C SER A 29 -7.85 7.04 1.53
N TYR A 30 -8.82 7.96 1.61
CA TYR A 30 -9.76 8.04 2.72
C TYR A 30 -10.57 6.75 2.85
N LEU A 31 -11.13 6.21 1.76
CA LEU A 31 -11.88 4.97 1.81
C LEU A 31 -11.03 3.79 2.30
N VAL A 32 -9.77 3.71 1.87
CA VAL A 32 -8.86 2.64 2.31
C VAL A 32 -8.46 2.80 3.78
N ASP A 33 -8.16 4.01 4.25
CA ASP A 33 -7.88 4.25 5.68
C ASP A 33 -9.11 3.98 6.54
N TYR A 34 -10.31 4.36 6.09
CA TYR A 34 -11.57 4.06 6.78
C TYR A 34 -11.78 2.55 6.97
N LEU A 35 -11.50 1.75 5.93
CA LEU A 35 -11.56 0.29 6.02
C LEU A 35 -10.47 -0.25 6.92
N ALA A 36 -9.21 0.14 6.73
CA ALA A 36 -8.09 -0.31 7.56
C ALA A 36 -8.35 -0.03 9.04
N TYR A 37 -8.83 1.17 9.37
CA TYR A 37 -9.25 1.56 10.72
C TYR A 37 -10.38 0.67 11.25
N THR A 38 -11.42 0.42 10.45
CA THR A 38 -12.54 -0.43 10.86
C THR A 38 -12.09 -1.88 11.10
N MET A 39 -11.24 -2.40 10.23
CA MET A 39 -10.66 -3.73 10.36
C MET A 39 -9.80 -3.84 11.61
N GLU A 40 -8.89 -2.89 11.83
CA GLU A 40 -8.03 -2.85 13.01
C GLU A 40 -8.84 -2.87 14.32
N ARG A 41 -9.89 -2.05 14.41
CA ARG A 41 -10.74 -2.00 15.61
C ARG A 41 -11.59 -3.24 15.82
N SER A 42 -12.03 -3.86 14.73
CA SER A 42 -12.87 -5.04 14.80
C SER A 42 -12.06 -6.32 15.04
N LEU A 43 -10.76 -6.30 14.73
CA LEU A 43 -9.84 -7.43 14.86
C LEU A 43 -8.93 -7.27 16.09
N SER A 44 -9.45 -7.63 17.27
CA SER A 44 -8.66 -7.68 18.52
C SER A 44 -7.33 -8.45 18.37
N GLY A 45 -6.22 -7.93 18.92
CA GLY A 45 -4.92 -8.61 18.88
C GLY A 45 -4.16 -8.49 17.55
N HIS A 46 -4.58 -7.59 16.65
CA HIS A 46 -3.81 -7.24 15.46
C HIS A 46 -2.46 -6.58 15.83
N PRO A 47 -1.32 -7.01 15.25
CA PRO A 47 0.01 -6.58 15.71
C PRO A 47 0.51 -5.26 15.11
N CYS A 48 -0.12 -4.73 14.04
CA CYS A 48 0.31 -3.46 13.44
C CYS A 48 0.12 -2.32 14.43
N ARG A 49 1.19 -1.57 14.62
CA ARG A 49 1.28 -0.37 15.45
C ARG A 49 2.47 0.45 14.98
N LYS A 50 2.58 1.70 15.41
CA LYS A 50 3.81 2.49 15.18
C LYS A 50 5.03 1.68 15.65
N GLY A 51 6.04 1.58 14.79
CA GLY A 51 7.24 0.75 15.01
C GLY A 51 7.17 -0.67 14.42
N CYS A 52 6.05 -1.08 13.82
CA CYS A 52 6.00 -2.28 12.99
C CYS A 52 6.47 -1.95 11.57
N ASP A 53 7.60 -2.51 11.14
CA ASP A 53 8.23 -2.21 9.84
C ASP A 53 8.14 -3.36 8.82
N SER A 54 7.37 -4.41 9.11
CA SER A 54 7.33 -5.62 8.27
C SER A 54 6.89 -5.31 6.84
N CYS A 55 5.95 -4.37 6.64
CA CYS A 55 5.55 -3.92 5.31
C CYS A 55 6.57 -2.99 4.64
N CYS A 56 7.46 -2.35 5.42
CA CYS A 56 8.54 -1.51 4.91
C CYS A 56 9.75 -2.31 4.44
N ARG A 57 9.73 -3.64 4.54
CA ARG A 57 10.75 -4.54 3.99
C ARG A 57 10.39 -5.08 2.61
N LEU A 58 9.37 -4.46 2.01
CA LEU A 58 8.87 -4.74 0.67
C LEU A 58 8.78 -3.44 -0.10
N ILE A 59 8.94 -3.54 -1.42
CA ILE A 59 8.73 -2.42 -2.33
C ILE A 59 7.48 -2.67 -3.14
N PHE A 60 6.61 -1.66 -3.13
CA PHE A 60 5.39 -1.65 -3.91
C PHE A 60 5.45 -0.59 -5.02
N PRO A 61 4.74 -0.82 -6.13
CA PRO A 61 4.58 0.16 -7.18
C PRO A 61 3.73 1.32 -6.65
N VAL A 62 4.08 2.51 -7.09
CA VAL A 62 3.40 3.75 -6.74
C VAL A 62 3.08 4.48 -8.03
N THR A 63 1.84 4.93 -8.11
CA THR A 63 1.35 5.68 -9.26
C THR A 63 1.84 7.12 -9.24
N SER A 64 1.81 7.77 -10.40
CA SER A 64 2.13 9.21 -10.49
C SER A 64 1.21 10.09 -9.62
N LEU A 65 -0.04 9.66 -9.42
CA LEU A 65 -1.00 10.36 -8.55
C LEU A 65 -0.59 10.29 -7.09
N GLU A 66 -0.28 9.10 -6.59
CA GLU A 66 0.21 8.94 -5.22
C GLU A 66 1.54 9.66 -5.03
N TRP A 67 2.43 9.61 -6.03
CA TRP A 67 3.71 10.29 -6.00
C TRP A 67 3.57 11.81 -5.87
N LYS A 68 2.57 12.44 -6.48
CA LYS A 68 2.30 13.88 -6.35
C LYS A 68 2.14 14.26 -4.87
N SER A 69 1.34 13.50 -4.12
CA SER A 69 1.11 13.74 -2.69
C SER A 69 2.37 13.47 -1.85
N ILE A 70 3.13 12.44 -2.19
CA ILE A 70 4.41 12.12 -1.53
C ILE A 70 5.44 13.23 -1.77
N SER A 71 5.67 13.63 -3.02
CA SER A 71 6.62 14.69 -3.38
C SER A 71 6.28 16.00 -2.66
N ALA A 72 5.02 16.41 -2.69
CA ALA A 72 4.60 17.63 -2.01
C ALA A 72 4.80 17.57 -0.49
N PHE A 73 4.63 16.40 0.13
CA PHE A 73 4.94 16.20 1.55
C PHE A 73 6.45 16.26 1.82
N LEU A 74 7.27 15.64 0.97
CA LEU A 74 8.73 15.69 1.08
C LEU A 74 9.25 17.12 1.01
N ASP A 75 8.72 17.92 0.08
CA ASP A 75 9.08 19.32 -0.08
C ASP A 75 8.70 20.14 1.17
N ARG A 76 7.47 19.98 1.67
CA ARG A 76 7.01 20.67 2.89
C ARG A 76 7.76 20.25 4.16
N SER A 77 8.16 18.99 4.24
CA SER A 77 8.87 18.45 5.42
C SER A 77 10.37 18.80 5.44
N GLY A 78 10.93 19.26 4.32
CA GLY A 78 12.37 19.47 4.16
C GLY A 78 13.19 18.17 4.11
N LYS A 79 12.54 16.99 4.12
CA LYS A 79 13.23 15.68 4.12
C LYS A 79 13.55 15.15 2.73
N GLY A 80 13.08 15.81 1.67
CA GLY A 80 13.22 15.32 0.29
C GLY A 80 14.67 15.03 -0.10
N GLU A 81 15.59 15.95 0.16
CA GLU A 81 17.01 15.76 -0.18
C GLU A 81 17.65 14.59 0.57
N ALA A 82 17.36 14.46 1.87
CA ALA A 82 17.86 13.36 2.69
C ALA A 82 17.41 11.99 2.15
N PHE A 83 16.12 11.84 1.83
CA PHE A 83 15.62 10.59 1.24
C PHE A 83 16.15 10.34 -0.17
N ARG A 84 16.32 11.37 -1.00
CA ARG A 84 16.95 11.22 -2.33
C ARG A 84 18.39 10.76 -2.21
N LYS A 85 19.16 11.31 -1.27
CA LYS A 85 20.55 10.89 -1.00
C LYS A 85 20.60 9.43 -0.56
N LEU A 86 19.81 9.05 0.44
CA LEU A 86 19.71 7.66 0.91
C LEU A 86 19.29 6.70 -0.22
N ALA A 87 18.35 7.12 -1.07
CA ALA A 87 17.93 6.30 -2.21
C ALA A 87 19.04 6.14 -3.25
N LYS A 88 19.80 7.19 -3.54
CA LYS A 88 20.98 7.10 -4.43
C LYS A 88 22.02 6.13 -3.85
N GLU A 89 22.34 6.24 -2.58
CA GLU A 89 23.31 5.37 -1.91
C GLU A 89 22.86 3.90 -1.87
N SER A 90 21.56 3.67 -1.68
CA SER A 90 21.01 2.32 -1.47
C SER A 90 20.60 1.59 -2.76
N TYR A 91 20.22 2.32 -3.81
CA TYR A 91 19.59 1.72 -5.00
C TYR A 91 20.19 2.13 -6.35
N SER A 92 21.14 3.07 -6.42
CA SER A 92 21.72 3.48 -7.72
C SER A 92 22.39 2.32 -8.48
N SER A 93 22.98 1.36 -7.78
CA SER A 93 23.55 0.14 -8.36
C SER A 93 22.54 -0.99 -8.53
N ARG A 94 21.26 -0.76 -8.22
CA ARG A 94 20.16 -1.74 -8.23
C ARG A 94 18.99 -1.30 -9.12
N THR A 95 19.23 -0.43 -10.10
CA THR A 95 18.18 0.09 -10.98
C THR A 95 17.53 -1.02 -11.81
N GLU A 96 18.31 -1.95 -12.34
CA GLU A 96 17.80 -3.11 -13.09
C GLU A 96 16.85 -3.95 -12.21
N LEU A 97 17.21 -4.18 -10.95
CA LEU A 97 16.38 -4.88 -9.96
C LEU A 97 15.04 -4.17 -9.71
N LEU A 98 15.08 -2.83 -9.64
CA LEU A 98 13.87 -2.01 -9.46
C LEU A 98 12.97 -2.04 -10.70
N GLU A 99 13.56 -2.07 -11.90
CA GLU A 99 12.84 -2.22 -13.16
C GLU A 99 12.20 -3.60 -13.28
N GLU A 100 12.90 -4.66 -12.88
CA GLU A 100 12.34 -6.01 -12.78
C GLU A 100 11.15 -6.05 -11.82
N TYR A 101 11.29 -5.45 -10.63
CA TYR A 101 10.18 -5.30 -9.69
C TYR A 101 8.99 -4.61 -10.35
N ALA A 102 9.21 -3.49 -11.06
CA ALA A 102 8.15 -2.76 -11.74
C ALA A 102 7.40 -3.64 -12.75
N ALA A 103 8.12 -4.47 -13.50
CA ALA A 103 7.56 -5.37 -14.50
C ALA A 103 6.61 -6.42 -13.90
N LEU A 104 6.90 -6.95 -12.70
CA LEU A 104 6.01 -7.89 -11.99
C LEU A 104 4.60 -7.33 -11.80
N TRP A 105 4.49 -6.04 -11.48
CA TRP A 105 3.21 -5.39 -11.22
C TRP A 105 2.40 -5.07 -12.47
N THR A 106 3.02 -5.13 -13.65
CA THR A 106 2.40 -4.95 -14.97
C THR A 106 2.13 -6.28 -15.69
N GLY A 107 2.14 -7.41 -14.97
CA GLY A 107 1.90 -8.75 -15.54
C GLY A 107 3.16 -9.57 -15.80
N GLY A 108 4.28 -9.20 -15.17
CA GLY A 108 5.51 -9.99 -15.18
C GLY A 108 5.41 -11.27 -14.36
N ASP A 109 6.38 -12.16 -14.54
CA ASP A 109 6.43 -13.46 -13.88
C ASP A 109 6.77 -13.32 -12.38
N GLU A 110 5.75 -13.40 -11.53
CA GLU A 110 5.86 -13.31 -10.06
C GLU A 110 6.82 -14.35 -9.45
N ARG A 111 7.26 -15.39 -10.18
CA ARG A 111 8.30 -16.33 -9.71
C ARG A 111 9.71 -15.74 -9.72
N ARG A 112 9.90 -14.56 -10.31
CA ARG A 112 11.16 -13.79 -10.32
C ARG A 112 11.09 -12.60 -9.36
N VAL A 113 10.48 -12.75 -8.18
CA VAL A 113 10.57 -11.68 -7.16
C VAL A 113 12.02 -11.57 -6.72
N PRO A 114 12.67 -10.41 -6.91
CA PRO A 114 14.04 -10.24 -6.46
C PRO A 114 14.15 -10.16 -4.92
N ASP A 115 15.38 -10.12 -4.41
CA ASP A 115 15.62 -10.02 -2.97
C ASP A 115 14.84 -8.84 -2.34
N PRO A 116 14.28 -9.01 -1.12
CA PRO A 116 13.49 -7.98 -0.48
C PRO A 116 14.28 -6.68 -0.34
N LEU A 117 13.78 -5.64 -1.00
CA LEU A 117 14.32 -4.30 -0.85
C LEU A 117 13.59 -3.59 0.29
N SER A 118 14.36 -2.92 1.14
CA SER A 118 13.77 -2.05 2.17
C SER A 118 13.13 -0.82 1.52
N CYS A 119 12.14 -0.23 2.18
CA CYS A 119 11.53 1.02 1.74
C CYS A 119 12.52 2.18 1.99
N PRO A 120 12.71 3.09 1.02
CA PRO A 120 13.63 4.22 1.18
C PRO A 120 13.16 5.23 2.24
N PHE A 121 11.88 5.16 2.66
CA PHE A 121 11.31 6.03 3.68
C PHE A 121 11.25 5.38 5.08
N LEU A 122 11.93 4.25 5.29
CA LEU A 122 12.01 3.63 6.61
C LEU A 122 13.02 4.38 7.48
N GLU A 123 12.54 5.06 8.53
CA GLU A 123 13.35 5.78 9.52
C GLU A 123 13.13 5.11 10.89
N GLU A 124 14.18 4.52 11.48
CA GLU A 124 14.15 3.95 12.85
C GLU A 124 12.95 3.02 13.13
N GLY A 125 12.58 2.18 12.16
CA GLY A 125 11.45 1.25 12.28
C GLY A 125 10.07 1.90 12.06
N ALA A 126 10.00 3.16 11.63
CA ALA A 126 8.78 3.88 11.31
C ALA A 126 8.79 4.45 9.88
N CYS A 127 7.61 4.65 9.31
CA CYS A 127 7.47 5.24 7.99
C CYS A 127 7.63 6.77 8.06
N GLY A 128 8.63 7.31 7.39
CA GLY A 128 8.90 8.74 7.28
C GLY A 128 7.88 9.52 6.46
N ILE A 129 7.02 8.83 5.71
CA ILE A 129 5.95 9.41 4.89
C ILE A 129 4.55 8.91 5.30
N TYR A 130 4.38 8.45 6.55
CA TYR A 130 3.15 7.79 7.00
C TYR A 130 1.83 8.50 6.60
N PRO A 131 1.69 9.84 6.71
CA PRO A 131 0.44 10.53 6.34
C PRO A 131 0.10 10.43 4.85
N VAL A 132 1.11 10.32 3.99
CA VAL A 132 0.98 10.27 2.52
C VAL A 132 1.45 8.92 1.95
N ARG A 133 1.50 7.88 2.77
CA ARG A 133 1.90 6.54 2.35
C ARG A 133 1.01 6.05 1.19
N PRO A 134 1.56 5.30 0.23
CA PRO A 134 0.80 4.76 -0.91
C PRO A 134 -0.41 3.94 -0.47
N LEU A 135 -1.40 3.83 -1.35
CA LEU A 135 -2.68 3.15 -1.09
C LEU A 135 -2.47 1.68 -0.66
N VAL A 136 -1.54 0.99 -1.32
CA VAL A 136 -1.17 -0.39 -0.99
C VAL A 136 -0.63 -0.51 0.43
N CYS A 137 0.15 0.49 0.90
CA CYS A 137 0.66 0.53 2.27
C CYS A 137 -0.44 0.83 3.30
N ARG A 138 -1.52 1.54 2.93
CA ARG A 138 -2.68 1.79 3.79
C ARG A 138 -3.52 0.53 4.01
N GLY A 139 -3.72 -0.26 2.96
CA GLY A 139 -4.52 -1.50 3.01
C GLY A 139 -3.75 -2.76 3.43
N TYR A 140 -2.42 -2.70 3.50
CA TYR A 140 -1.58 -3.87 3.73
C TYR A 140 -1.89 -4.59 5.05
N GLY A 141 -2.18 -5.89 4.98
CA GLY A 141 -2.48 -6.73 6.16
C GLY A 141 -3.95 -6.79 6.59
N PHE A 142 -4.85 -6.06 5.94
CA PHE A 142 -6.30 -6.05 6.25
C PHE A 142 -7.20 -6.41 5.07
N PHE A 143 -6.64 -6.52 3.87
CA PHE A 143 -7.40 -6.75 2.64
C PHE A 143 -7.16 -8.16 2.12
N ALA A 144 -8.12 -8.66 1.34
CA ALA A 144 -7.96 -9.87 0.54
C ALA A 144 -7.65 -9.52 -0.92
N VAL A 145 -7.04 -10.45 -1.63
CA VAL A 145 -6.76 -10.41 -3.07
C VAL A 145 -7.27 -11.69 -3.72
N TRP A 146 -7.61 -11.62 -5.00
CA TRP A 146 -7.81 -12.81 -5.82
C TRP A 146 -6.48 -13.27 -6.43
N ILE A 147 -6.13 -14.53 -6.22
CA ILE A 147 -4.97 -15.18 -6.82
C ILE A 147 -5.48 -16.47 -7.47
N GLU A 148 -5.34 -16.59 -8.80
CA GLU A 148 -5.76 -17.78 -9.56
C GLU A 148 -7.22 -18.22 -9.30
N GLY A 149 -8.11 -17.27 -9.01
CA GLY A 149 -9.51 -17.55 -8.70
C GLY A 149 -9.79 -17.92 -7.24
N GLU A 150 -8.76 -17.99 -6.40
CA GLU A 150 -8.89 -18.17 -4.95
C GLU A 150 -8.71 -16.85 -4.20
N LYS A 151 -9.50 -16.69 -3.13
CA LYS A 151 -9.37 -15.53 -2.23
C LYS A 151 -8.21 -15.78 -1.27
N SER A 152 -7.18 -14.96 -1.36
CA SER A 152 -6.02 -14.97 -0.48
C SER A 152 -5.91 -13.67 0.31
N LEU A 153 -5.16 -13.68 1.42
CA LEU A 153 -4.89 -12.45 2.17
C LEU A 153 -3.79 -11.64 1.49
N LEU A 154 -3.96 -10.32 1.42
CA LEU A 154 -2.88 -9.40 1.07
C LEU A 154 -1.85 -9.44 2.20
N MET A 155 -0.86 -10.32 2.05
CA MET A 155 -0.10 -10.88 3.17
C MET A 155 0.80 -9.85 3.83
N CYS A 156 0.58 -9.53 5.10
CA CYS A 156 1.64 -9.12 6.01
C CYS A 156 2.04 -10.34 6.87
N PRO A 157 3.33 -10.67 7.07
CA PRO A 157 3.72 -11.83 7.87
C PRO A 157 3.11 -11.84 9.28
N SER A 158 3.04 -10.68 9.94
CA SER A 158 2.50 -10.58 11.30
C SER A 158 0.97 -10.45 11.32
N ALA A 159 0.44 -9.48 10.58
CA ALA A 159 -0.99 -9.18 10.58
C ALA A 159 -1.82 -10.26 9.87
N GLY A 160 -1.31 -10.80 8.76
CA GLY A 160 -1.95 -11.86 8.01
C GLY A 160 -2.04 -13.16 8.81
N GLU A 161 -1.00 -13.53 9.57
CA GLU A 161 -1.04 -14.73 10.41
C GLU A 161 -2.07 -14.60 11.55
N ALA A 162 -2.11 -13.44 12.21
CA ALA A 162 -3.13 -13.15 13.23
C ALA A 162 -4.55 -13.23 12.67
N LEU A 163 -4.76 -12.70 11.46
CA LEU A 163 -6.05 -12.77 10.77
C LEU A 163 -6.42 -14.20 10.35
N LYS A 164 -5.47 -14.98 9.80
CA LYS A 164 -5.68 -16.40 9.46
C LYS A 164 -6.13 -17.21 10.67
N LYS A 165 -5.50 -17.01 11.84
CA LYS A 165 -5.87 -17.69 13.09
C LYS A 165 -7.27 -17.34 13.59
N LYS A 166 -7.79 -16.16 13.23
CA LYS A 166 -9.15 -15.75 13.59
C LYS A 166 -10.19 -16.31 12.64
N ILE A 167 -9.96 -16.20 11.34
CA ILE A 167 -10.82 -16.78 10.29
C ILE A 167 -11.01 -18.29 10.52
N SER A 168 -9.97 -18.99 10.97
CA SER A 168 -10.06 -20.43 11.25
C SER A 168 -10.76 -20.80 12.55
N LYS A 169 -11.03 -19.84 13.46
CA LYS A 169 -11.56 -20.10 14.80
C LYS A 169 -12.98 -19.58 15.03
N GLU A 170 -13.41 -18.52 14.34
CA GLU A 170 -14.75 -17.94 14.43
C GLU A 170 -15.18 -17.41 13.05
N GLN A 171 -16.50 -17.50 12.78
CA GLN A 171 -17.32 -16.91 11.69
C GLN A 171 -16.60 -16.14 10.57
N GLU A 172 -16.98 -16.41 9.31
CA GLU A 172 -16.51 -15.70 8.10
C GLU A 172 -16.30 -14.20 8.35
N VAL A 173 -15.05 -13.77 8.50
CA VAL A 173 -14.72 -12.35 8.64
C VAL A 173 -14.77 -11.74 7.23
N PRO A 174 -15.70 -10.82 6.95
CA PRO A 174 -15.74 -10.17 5.65
C PRO A 174 -14.50 -9.28 5.50
N LEU A 175 -13.83 -9.40 4.35
CA LEU A 175 -12.60 -8.66 4.05
C LEU A 175 -12.82 -7.77 2.84
N PRO A 176 -12.37 -6.52 2.86
CA PRO A 176 -12.35 -5.69 1.67
C PRO A 176 -11.42 -6.31 0.62
N MET A 177 -11.83 -6.25 -0.65
CA MET A 177 -11.07 -6.82 -1.77
C MET A 177 -10.16 -5.76 -2.38
N TRP A 178 -8.84 -5.93 -2.21
CA TRP A 178 -7.82 -5.00 -2.72
C TRP A 178 -7.91 -4.78 -4.23
N ASP A 179 -8.28 -5.81 -5.01
CA ASP A 179 -8.42 -5.73 -6.46
C ASP A 179 -9.36 -4.60 -6.92
N LEU A 180 -10.42 -4.31 -6.15
CA LEU A 180 -11.36 -3.24 -6.45
C LEU A 180 -10.69 -1.86 -6.31
N TYR A 181 -9.94 -1.66 -5.23
CA TYR A 181 -9.25 -0.39 -4.95
C TYR A 181 -8.05 -0.20 -5.89
N ARG A 182 -7.29 -1.27 -6.17
CA ARG A 182 -6.22 -1.26 -7.18
C ARG A 182 -6.76 -0.88 -8.56
N ARG A 183 -7.90 -1.45 -8.97
CA ARG A 183 -8.54 -1.10 -10.24
C ARG A 183 -8.93 0.36 -10.27
N ARG A 184 -9.58 0.87 -9.22
CA ARG A 184 -9.96 2.29 -9.15
C ARG A 184 -8.75 3.23 -9.19
N LEU A 185 -7.68 2.90 -8.46
CA LEU A 185 -6.43 3.65 -8.50
C LEU A 185 -5.84 3.68 -9.92
N SER A 186 -5.86 2.55 -10.63
CA SER A 186 -5.39 2.47 -12.02
C SER A 186 -6.23 3.33 -12.98
N GLU A 187 -7.55 3.34 -12.82
CA GLU A 187 -8.46 4.19 -13.60
C GLU A 187 -8.15 5.68 -13.38
N LEU A 188 -8.05 6.10 -12.11
CA LEU A 188 -7.71 7.48 -11.75
C LEU A 188 -6.34 7.90 -12.28
N ASN A 189 -5.35 7.01 -12.20
CA ASN A 189 -4.02 7.26 -12.73
C ASN A 189 -4.01 7.35 -14.27
N SER A 190 -5.07 6.91 -14.97
CA SER A 190 -5.29 7.13 -16.41
C SER A 190 -4.10 6.70 -17.29
N GLY A 191 -3.48 5.56 -16.97
CA GLY A 191 -2.33 5.04 -17.73
C GLY A 191 -1.02 5.82 -17.56
N LYS A 192 -0.96 6.79 -16.64
CA LYS A 192 0.29 7.50 -16.31
C LYS A 192 1.31 6.54 -15.67
N LYS A 193 2.55 7.02 -15.56
CA LYS A 193 3.69 6.27 -15.01
C LYS A 193 3.36 5.64 -13.65
N VAL A 194 3.79 4.39 -13.51
CA VAL A 194 3.83 3.63 -12.26
C VAL A 194 5.27 3.17 -12.07
N ALA A 195 5.82 3.33 -10.87
CA ALA A 195 7.18 2.89 -10.56
C ALA A 195 7.30 2.54 -9.08
N PRO A 196 8.23 1.65 -8.69
CA PRO A 196 8.59 1.46 -7.29
C PRO A 196 9.13 2.73 -6.64
N LEU A 197 8.91 2.88 -5.33
CA LEU A 197 9.28 4.07 -4.56
C LEU A 197 10.73 4.56 -4.75
N PRO A 198 11.77 3.71 -4.75
CA PRO A 198 13.13 4.20 -4.97
C PRO A 198 13.31 4.87 -6.33
N LEU A 199 12.72 4.35 -7.41
CA LEU A 199 12.86 4.95 -8.73
C LEU A 199 12.28 6.37 -8.76
N TRP A 200 11.19 6.62 -8.05
CA TRP A 200 10.64 7.98 -7.93
C TRP A 200 11.57 8.98 -7.24
N LEU A 201 12.45 8.52 -6.35
CA LEU A 201 13.45 9.37 -5.68
C LEU A 201 14.71 9.59 -6.52
N LEU A 202 15.06 8.63 -7.38
CA LEU A 202 16.24 8.69 -8.24
C LEU A 202 16.06 9.65 -9.43
N TYR A 203 14.83 9.78 -9.92
CA TYR A 203 14.45 10.71 -10.99
C TYR A 203 13.75 11.97 -10.48
#